data_AF-M0ATM0-F1
#
_entry.id   AF-M0ATM0-F1
#
_cell.length_a   1.000
_cell.length_b   1.000
_cell.length_c   1.000
_cell.angle_alpha   90.00
_cell.angle_beta   90.00
_cell.angle_gamma   90.00
#
_symmetry.space_group_name_H-M   'P 1'
#
loop_
_entity.id
_entity.type
_entity.pdbx_description
1 polymer ?
#
loop_
_entity_poly.entity_id
_entity_poly.type
_entity_poly.pdbx_seq_one_letter_code
_entity_poly.pdbx_strand_id
1 'polypeptide(L)' 'MGSRSSARKWIEQFIQYYNRQRPHQSLDGKTPTDEVLN' A
#
# COMPACT_ATOMS: atom_id res chain seq x y z
N MET A 1 -17.28 -18.56 10.12
CA MET A 1 -15.91 -18.07 9.84
C MET A 1 -16.00 -16.89 8.88
N GLY A 2 -15.61 -15.69 9.34
CA GLY A 2 -16.13 -14.42 8.82
C GLY A 2 -15.38 -13.83 7.62
N SER A 3 -16.02 -13.88 6.45
CA SER A 3 -15.55 -13.30 5.18
C SER A 3 -15.09 -11.82 5.28
N ARG A 4 -15.74 -11.01 6.12
CA ARG A 4 -15.39 -9.59 6.33
C ARG A 4 -14.04 -9.37 7.02
N SER A 5 -13.67 -10.22 7.98
CA SER A 5 -12.38 -10.09 8.68
C SER A 5 -11.21 -10.45 7.75
N SER A 6 -11.40 -11.44 6.88
CA SER A 6 -10.42 -11.82 5.86
C SER A 6 -10.24 -10.72 4.80
N ALA A 7 -11.33 -10.13 4.33
CA ALA A 7 -11.30 -9.02 3.38
C ALA A 7 -10.56 -7.79 3.96
N ARG A 8 -10.85 -7.43 5.22
CA ARG A 8 -10.16 -6.32 5.89
C ARG A 8 -8.65 -6.54 5.96
N LYS A 9 -8.22 -7.74 6.35
CA LYS A 9 -6.80 -8.09 6.42
C LYS A 9 -6.11 -8.00 5.06
N TRP A 10 -6.79 -8.46 4.00
CA TRP A 10 -6.26 -8.38 2.64
C TRP A 10 -6.11 -6.92 2.15
N ILE A 11 -7.12 -6.08 2.40
CA ILE A 11 -7.07 -4.65 2.04
C ILE A 11 -5.94 -3.95 2.79
N GLU A 12 -5.76 -4.24 4.07
CA GLU A 12 -4.69 -3.64 4.87
C GLU A 12 -3.30 -4.02 4.35
N GLN A 13 -3.11 -5.30 3.99
CA GLN A 13 -1.88 -5.76 3.35
C GLN A 13 -1.66 -5.10 1.98
N PHE A 14 -2.73 -4.95 1.19
CA PHE A 14 -2.67 -4.31 -0.12
C PHE A 14 -2.26 -2.83 -0.01
N ILE A 15 -2.86 -2.09 0.92
CA ILE A 15 -2.53 -0.68 1.18
C ILE A 15 -1.06 -0.55 1.60
N GLN A 16 -0.58 -1.41 2.51
CA GLN A 16 0.83 -1.37 2.93
C GLN A 16 1.79 -1.68 1.78
N TYR A 17 1.48 -2.68 0.95
CA TYR A 17 2.29 -3.02 -0.22
C TYR A 17 2.35 -1.86 -1.22
N TYR A 18 1.19 -1.31 -1.59
CA TYR A 18 1.12 -0.24 -2.58
C TYR A 18 1.84 1.02 -2.09
N ASN A 19 1.61 1.41 -0.83
CA ASN A 19 2.13 2.67 -0.32
C ASN A 19 3.62 2.63 0.03
N ARG A 20 4.20 1.46 0.33
CA ARG A 20 5.58 1.35 0.86
C ARG A 20 6.55 0.51 0.05
N GLN A 21 6.06 -0.33 -0.85
CA GLN A 21 6.92 -1.28 -1.56
C GLN A 21 6.83 -1.14 -3.07
N ARG A 22 5.76 -0.56 -3.59
CA ARG A 22 5.61 -0.33 -5.02
C ARG A 22 6.26 1.01 -5.40
N PRO A 23 7.37 0.99 -6.15
CA PRO A 23 7.87 2.20 -6.78
C PRO A 23 6.92 2.63 -7.90
N HIS A 24 6.68 3.93 -8.01
CA HIS A 24 5.83 4.50 -9.07
C HIS A 24 6.67 5.34 -10.02
N GLN A 25 6.59 5.06 -11.32
CA GLN A 25 7.24 5.90 -12.33
C GLN A 25 6.77 7.35 -12.27
N SER A 26 5.51 7.60 -11.90
CA SER A 26 4.97 8.95 -11.72
C SER A 26 5.53 9.68 -10.48
N LEU A 27 6.21 8.98 -9.58
CA LEU A 27 6.84 9.50 -8.37
C LEU A 27 8.37 9.38 -8.44
N ASP A 28 8.95 9.45 -9.64
CA ASP A 28 10.40 9.25 -9.86
C ASP A 28 10.95 7.92 -9.31
N GLY A 29 10.11 6.88 -9.29
CA GLY A 29 10.46 5.57 -8.73
C GLY A 29 10.37 5.49 -7.21
N LYS A 30 9.90 6.54 -6.53
CA LYS A 30 9.65 6.52 -5.08
C LYS A 30 8.32 5.84 -4.76
N THR A 31 8.15 5.51 -3.49
CA THR A 31 6.88 5.01 -2.97
C THR A 31 5.99 6.19 -2.58
N PRO A 32 4.66 6.02 -2.56
CA PRO A 32 3.76 7.08 -2.10
C PRO A 32 4.06 7.55 -0.67
N THR A 33 4.55 6.65 0.19
CA THR A 33 4.95 7.03 1.56
C THR A 33 6.18 7.92 1.56
N ASP A 34 7.19 7.62 0.74
CA ASP A 34 8.39 8.45 0.61
C ASP A 34 8.08 9.85 0.09
N GLU A 35 7.13 9.97 -0.84
CA GLU A 35 6.72 11.26 -1.38
C GLU A 35 5.96 12.11 -0.35
N VAL A 36 5.10 11.48 0.48
CA VAL A 36 4.31 12.20 1.51
C VAL A 36 5.17 12.60 2.72
N LEU A 37 6.27 11.90 2.99
CA LEU A 37 7.15 12.19 4.13
C LEU A 37 8.17 13.31 3.86
N ASN A 38 8.28 13.76 2.60
CA ASN A 38 9.26 14.73 2.12
C ASN A 38 8.65 16.13 1.99
#